data_AF-A0A352NPH0-F1
#
_entry.id   AF-A0A352NPH0-F1
#
_cell.length_a   1.000
_cell.length_b   1.000
_cell.length_c   1.000
_cell.angle_alpha   90.00
_cell.angle_beta   90.00
_cell.angle_gamma   90.00
#
_symmetry.space_group_name_H-M   'P 1'
#
loop_
_entity.id
_entity.type
_entity.pdbx_description
1 polymer ?
#
loop_
_entity_poly.entity_id
_entity_poly.type
_entity_poly.pdbx_seq_one_letter_code
_entity_poly.pdbx_strand_id
1 'polypeptide(L)' 'HCFEGVELDVFYLERTLPHVYTLWGKSVHLETQLDNKPVLFSYNGEKGSKKFL' A
#
# COMPACT_ATOMS: atom_id res chain seq x y z
N HIS A 1 7.77 -3.21 -12.57
CA HIS A 1 6.63 -3.95 -11.98
C HIS A 1 5.63 -4.11 -13.11
N CYS A 2 5.66 -5.28 -13.76
CA CYS A 2 4.71 -5.57 -14.83
C CYS A 2 3.33 -5.78 -14.20
N PHE A 3 2.34 -5.14 -14.80
CA PHE A 3 0.94 -5.27 -14.42
C PHE A 3 0.47 -6.66 -14.87
N GLU A 4 0.48 -7.64 -13.96
CA GLU A 4 0.30 -9.06 -14.26
C GLU A 4 -1.09 -9.60 -13.87
N GLY A 5 -2.12 -8.76 -13.93
CA GLY A 5 -3.54 -9.20 -13.82
C GLY A 5 -3.97 -9.74 -12.46
N VAL A 6 -3.07 -9.82 -11.48
CA VAL A 6 -3.41 -9.96 -10.06
C VAL A 6 -3.57 -8.56 -9.51
N GLU A 7 -4.81 -8.16 -9.26
CA GLU A 7 -5.10 -7.00 -8.43
C GLU A 7 -4.27 -7.14 -7.15
N LEU A 8 -3.38 -6.19 -6.89
CA LEU A 8 -2.49 -6.26 -5.75
C LEU A 8 -3.37 -6.29 -4.49
N ASP A 9 -3.51 -7.47 -3.87
CA ASP A 9 -4.43 -7.70 -2.77
C ASP A 9 -4.19 -6.68 -1.66
N VAL A 10 -5.11 -5.72 -1.52
CA VAL A 10 -5.04 -4.66 -0.51
C VAL A 10 -4.83 -5.24 0.87
N PHE A 11 -5.44 -6.40 1.13
CA PHE A 11 -5.29 -7.14 2.36
C PHE A 11 -3.83 -7.51 2.65
N TYR A 12 -3.08 -7.94 1.64
CA TYR A 12 -1.65 -8.25 1.79
C TYR A 12 -0.84 -6.98 2.00
N LEU A 13 -1.19 -5.90 1.30
CA LEU A 13 -0.50 -4.63 1.42
C LEU A 13 -0.65 -4.01 2.81
N GLU A 14 -1.85 -4.03 3.38
CA GLU A 14 -2.15 -3.57 4.73
C GLU A 14 -1.40 -4.37 5.80
N ARG A 15 -1.12 -5.65 5.56
CA ARG A 15 -0.29 -6.48 6.44
C ARG A 15 1.21 -6.30 6.23
N THR A 16 1.62 -5.94 5.03
CA THR A 16 3.04 -5.79 4.65
C THR A 16 3.57 -4.40 5.03
N LEU A 17 2.77 -3.35 4.88
CA LEU A 17 3.14 -1.98 5.23
C LEU A 17 3.71 -1.80 6.65
N PRO A 18 3.14 -2.40 7.71
CA PRO A 18 3.72 -2.41 9.04
C PRO A 18 5.15 -2.98 9.08
N HIS A 19 5.38 -4.08 8.36
CA HIS A 19 6.70 -4.72 8.28
C HIS A 19 7.70 -3.88 7.49
N VAL A 20 7.24 -3.19 6.44
CA VAL A 20 8.10 -2.25 5.70
C VAL A 20 8.46 -1.06 6.57
N TYR A 21 7.52 -0.54 7.36
CA TYR A 21 7.77 0.56 8.29
C TYR A 21 8.76 0.17 9.39
N THR A 22 8.67 -1.03 9.96
CA THR A 22 9.63 -1.49 10.99
C THR A 22 11.04 -1.62 10.43
N LEU A 23 11.19 -1.98 9.15
CA LEU A 23 12.48 -2.03 8.48
C LEU A 23 13.01 -0.65 8.08
N TRP A 24 12.13 0.25 7.63
CA TRP A 24 12.52 1.56 7.07
C TRP A 24 12.57 2.70 8.10
N GLY A 25 11.85 2.57 9.22
CA GLY A 25 11.80 3.55 10.31
C GLY A 25 11.20 4.92 9.93
N LYS A 26 10.49 5.00 8.80
CA LYS A 26 9.87 6.23 8.28
C LYS A 26 8.51 5.91 7.65
N SER A 27 7.67 6.92 7.49
CA SER A 27 6.38 6.80 6.80
C SER A 27 6.55 6.22 5.40
N VAL A 28 5.74 5.21 5.08
CA VAL A 28 5.76 4.50 3.80
C VAL A 28 4.51 4.88 3.03
N HIS A 29 4.67 5.22 1.75
CA HIS A 29 3.57 5.52 0.83
C HIS A 29 3.69 4.61 -0.38
N LEU A 30 2.60 3.94 -0.74
CA LEU A 30 2.55 3.03 -1.87
C LEU A 30 1.34 3.36 -2.73
N GLU A 31 1.59 3.73 -3.98
CA GLU A 31 0.56 3.94 -4.99
C GLU A 31 0.35 2.64 -5.77
N THR A 32 -0.91 2.26 -5.95
CA THR A 32 -1.32 1.10 -6.75
C THR A 32 -2.58 1.43 -7.54
N GLN A 33 -2.96 0.57 -8.49
CA GLN A 33 -4.24 0.66 -9.19
C GLN A 33 -5.12 -0.53 -8.79
N LEU A 34 -6.38 -0.26 -8.47
CA LEU A 34 -7.38 -1.24 -8.07
C LEU A 34 -8.64 -0.96 -8.86
N ASP A 35 -9.15 -1.94 -9.61
CA ASP A 35 -10.32 -1.75 -10.48
C ASP A 35 -10.19 -0.52 -11.41
N ASN A 36 -9.01 -0.36 -12.05
CA ASN A 36 -8.64 0.82 -12.86
C ASN A 36 -8.62 2.18 -12.12
N LYS A 37 -8.83 2.21 -10.80
CA LYS A 37 -8.77 3.43 -9.99
C LYS A 37 -7.42 3.51 -9.27
N PRO A 38 -6.72 4.64 -9.37
CA PRO A 38 -5.51 4.85 -8.59
C PRO A 38 -5.85 4.92 -7.08
N VAL A 39 -5.07 4.20 -6.28
CA VAL A 39 -5.22 4.14 -4.82
C VAL A 39 -3.87 4.35 -4.18
N LEU A 40 -3.81 5.31 -3.26
CA LEU A 40 -2.64 5.61 -2.45
C LEU A 40 -2.81 5.00 -1.06
N PHE A 41 -1.92 4.07 -0.71
CA PHE A 41 -1.76 3.55 0.63
C PHE A 41 -0.66 4.32 1.35
N SER A 42 -0.89 4.62 2.63
CA SER A 42 0.07 5.34 3.47
C SER A 42 0.11 4.70 4.84
N TYR A 43 1.30 4.51 5.39
CA TYR A 43 1.48 3.94 6.73
C TYR A 43 2.53 4.75 7.48
N ASN A 44 2.11 5.35 8.60
CA ASN A 44 2.93 6.26 9.40
C ASN A 44 3.50 5.64 10.68
N GLY A 45 3.26 4.34 10.92
CA GLY A 45 3.68 3.63 12.14
C GLY A 45 2.56 3.39 13.15
N GLU A 46 1.50 4.18 13.10
CA GLU A 46 0.36 4.07 14.01
C GLU A 46 -0.93 3.66 13.30
N LYS A 47 -1.18 4.23 12.12
CA LYS A 47 -2.36 3.95 11.31
C LYS A 47 -2.02 3.85 9.83
N GLY A 48 -2.56 2.81 9.19
CA GLY A 48 -2.70 2.76 7.74
C GLY A 48 -3.82 3.68 7.27
N SER A 49 -3.61 4.39 6.17
CA SER A 49 -4.62 5.18 5.47
C SER A 49 -4.64 4.74 4.00
N LYS A 50 -5.84 4.62 3.44
CA LYS A 50 -6.05 4.38 2.01
C LYS A 50 -6.84 5.53 1.41
N LYS A 51 -6.36 6.06 0.29
CA LYS A 51 -7.00 7.16 -0.43
C LYS A 51 -7.20 6.77 -1.89
N PHE A 52 -8.45 6.77 -2.33
CA PHE A 52 -8.79 6.66 -3.74
C PHE A 52 -8.53 8.02 -4.40
N LEU A 53 -7.84 8.01 -5.53
CA LEU A 53 -7.53 9.19 -6.34
C LEU A 53 -8.56 9.36 -7.46
#